data_AF-J0WQ63-F1
#
_entry.id   AF-J0WQ63-F1
#
_cell.length_a   1.000
_cell.length_b   1.000
_cell.length_c   1.000
_cell.angle_alpha   90.00
_cell.angle_beta   90.00
_cell.angle_gamma   90.00
#
_symmetry.space_group_name_H-M   'P 1'
#
loop_
_entity.id
_entity.type
_entity.pdbx_description
1 polymer ?
#
loop_
_entity_poly.entity_id
_entity_poly.type
_entity_poly.pdbx_seq_one_letter_code
_entity_poly.pdbx_strand_id
1 'polypeptide(L)'
;MVAHTPLNKDGKVVAFSSNFAKPSKIADPTPSFATDDAARKAIKFLKAHHVGEKPTLKYLALEDGALALTHVVRLTLDDDGHLVDAFVDAHNGDLHAITDYTVNLVMQVLPIHKQQPGDGFETVEVPHEWNERGDFGGSTHMTYGNNVVSYEEPNYTTGETADGEFNYHFDADIDPTEGDGTNTFYLVNTMHDILYRYGFDEDSYNFQDDNFGRGGAGSDLVTVSVHDPAGMNNADMSTPPDGASAHMRMYLWDITSPRRDGALDNDIVVHEFTHGLTNRMVGGGSAMCLQTTESGGLGQGWSNAMAEWTEQSPDVRDFYSRDGAVNPLTYGDLANMDEVHSIGEVWVNVLHNVLAALVDAHGWADDAKENADAAGGNAVYLHLFLDSLPLTPCNPTFPDARAAWIQADQDRYGGENKCTLWKAFASRGLGVNANDHQNNFSVPEGC
;
A
#
# COMPACT_ATOMS: atom_id res chain seq x y z
N MET A 1 -30.44 -22.58 8.31
CA MET A 1 -29.39 -23.57 8.02
C MET A 1 -29.54 -24.06 6.60
N VAL A 2 -28.60 -23.68 5.73
CA VAL A 2 -28.42 -24.38 4.44
C VAL A 2 -27.82 -25.73 4.80
N ALA A 3 -28.60 -26.80 4.65
CA ALA A 3 -28.20 -28.13 5.09
C ALA A 3 -27.40 -28.83 3.99
N HIS A 4 -26.18 -29.28 4.31
CA HIS A 4 -25.51 -30.30 3.52
C HIS A 4 -26.02 -31.67 3.98
N THR A 5 -26.47 -32.50 3.05
CA THR A 5 -26.97 -33.86 3.32
C THR A 5 -25.94 -34.90 2.90
N PRO A 6 -25.11 -35.41 3.83
CA PRO A 6 -24.31 -36.61 3.56
C PRO A 6 -25.22 -37.81 3.27
N LEU A 7 -24.92 -38.50 2.17
CA LEU A 7 -25.52 -39.78 1.80
C LEU A 7 -24.64 -40.93 2.30
N ASN A 8 -25.22 -42.01 2.79
CA ASN A 8 -24.47 -43.25 3.00
C ASN A 8 -24.19 -43.97 1.67
N LYS A 9 -23.44 -45.06 1.75
CA LYS A 9 -23.12 -45.96 0.63
C LYS A 9 -24.34 -46.51 -0.14
N ASP A 10 -25.54 -46.44 0.44
CA ASP A 10 -26.79 -46.88 -0.17
C ASP A 10 -27.60 -45.69 -0.77
N GLY A 11 -26.99 -44.50 -0.84
CA GLY A 11 -27.62 -43.29 -1.35
C GLY A 11 -28.68 -42.68 -0.43
N LYS A 12 -28.73 -43.08 0.85
CA LYS A 12 -29.70 -42.55 1.82
C LYS A 12 -29.10 -41.42 2.64
N VAL A 13 -29.86 -40.36 2.83
CA VAL A 13 -29.51 -39.26 3.75
C VAL A 13 -29.32 -39.83 5.16
N VAL A 14 -28.13 -39.62 5.75
CA VAL A 14 -27.79 -40.13 7.10
C VAL A 14 -27.68 -39.06 8.16
N ALA A 15 -27.44 -37.82 7.76
CA ALA A 15 -27.47 -36.68 8.65
C ALA A 15 -27.78 -35.42 7.83
N PHE A 16 -28.17 -34.37 8.53
CA PHE A 16 -28.11 -32.99 8.02
C PHE A 16 -26.98 -32.30 8.78
N SER A 17 -26.20 -31.42 8.14
CA SER A 17 -25.15 -30.64 8.83
C SER A 17 -25.67 -29.91 10.07
N SER A 18 -26.97 -29.58 10.09
CA SER A 18 -27.69 -29.01 11.24
C SER A 18 -27.80 -29.89 12.48
N ASN A 19 -27.53 -31.19 12.39
CA ASN A 19 -27.66 -32.14 13.50
C ASN A 19 -26.51 -32.04 14.53
N PHE A 20 -25.44 -31.32 14.22
CA PHE A 20 -24.24 -31.22 15.08
C PHE A 20 -24.21 -29.98 15.99
N ALA A 21 -25.12 -29.01 15.78
CA ALA A 21 -25.25 -27.84 16.64
C ALA A 21 -26.50 -27.96 17.52
N LYS A 22 -26.33 -27.90 18.85
CA LYS A 22 -27.46 -27.72 19.78
C LYS A 22 -27.56 -26.23 20.10
N PRO A 23 -28.56 -25.52 19.58
CA PRO A 23 -28.65 -24.08 19.79
C PRO A 23 -28.99 -23.75 21.24
N SER A 24 -28.33 -22.73 21.78
CA SER A 24 -28.58 -22.22 23.15
C SER A 24 -29.96 -21.57 23.25
N LYS A 25 -30.40 -20.94 22.16
CA LYS A 25 -31.70 -20.30 21.97
C LYS A 25 -32.06 -20.31 20.49
N ILE A 26 -33.35 -20.39 20.17
CA ILE A 26 -33.85 -20.30 18.79
C ILE A 26 -34.82 -19.12 18.72
N ALA A 27 -34.61 -18.20 17.77
CA ALA A 27 -35.52 -17.08 17.50
C ALA A 27 -36.90 -17.58 17.04
N ASP A 28 -37.92 -16.73 17.15
CA ASP A 28 -39.28 -17.07 16.70
C ASP A 28 -39.27 -17.27 15.17
N PRO A 29 -39.88 -18.34 14.63
CA PRO A 29 -39.93 -18.57 13.19
C PRO A 29 -40.76 -17.55 12.41
N THR A 30 -41.54 -16.72 13.10
CA THR A 30 -42.44 -15.72 12.51
C THR A 30 -41.74 -14.37 12.46
N PRO A 31 -41.30 -13.88 11.29
CA PRO A 31 -40.63 -12.59 11.20
C PRO A 31 -41.55 -11.46 11.68
N SER A 32 -41.03 -10.56 12.52
CA SER A 32 -41.72 -9.31 12.92
C SER A 32 -41.17 -8.07 12.23
N PHE A 33 -40.03 -8.20 11.55
CA PHE A 33 -39.43 -7.18 10.69
C PHE A 33 -39.73 -7.49 9.23
N ALA A 34 -40.15 -6.48 8.46
CA ALA A 34 -40.60 -6.68 7.09
C ALA A 34 -39.43 -6.94 6.13
N THR A 35 -39.63 -7.85 5.19
CA THR A 35 -38.62 -8.23 4.19
C THR A 35 -38.12 -7.06 3.35
N ASP A 36 -39.02 -6.17 2.92
CA ASP A 36 -38.65 -4.99 2.13
C ASP A 36 -37.83 -3.98 2.95
N ASP A 37 -38.08 -3.88 4.26
CA ASP A 37 -37.30 -3.04 5.17
C ASP A 37 -35.91 -3.63 5.41
N ALA A 38 -35.80 -4.96 5.49
CA ALA A 38 -34.52 -5.65 5.57
C ALA A 38 -33.66 -5.39 4.33
N ALA A 39 -34.25 -5.50 3.13
CA ALA A 39 -33.57 -5.19 1.88
C ALA A 39 -33.10 -3.73 1.83
N ARG A 40 -33.98 -2.76 2.17
CA ARG A 40 -33.62 -1.34 2.23
C ARG A 40 -32.49 -1.06 3.23
N LYS A 41 -32.51 -1.71 4.40
CA LYS A 41 -31.50 -1.52 5.44
C LYS A 41 -30.14 -2.08 5.00
N ALA A 42 -30.12 -3.27 4.40
CA ALA A 42 -28.91 -3.87 3.86
C ALA A 42 -28.30 -3.02 2.73
N ILE A 43 -29.11 -2.59 1.76
CA ILE A 43 -28.72 -1.67 0.67
C ILE A 43 -28.08 -0.40 1.23
N LYS A 44 -28.72 0.25 2.22
CA LYS A 44 -28.21 1.49 2.80
C LYS A 44 -26.93 1.28 3.60
N PHE A 45 -26.85 0.18 4.35
CA PHE A 45 -25.70 -0.11 5.20
C PHE A 45 -24.46 -0.42 4.36
N LEU A 46 -24.62 -1.25 3.33
CA LEU A 46 -23.54 -1.70 2.46
C LEU A 46 -23.28 -0.80 1.26
N LYS A 47 -24.12 0.23 1.04
CA LYS A 47 -24.12 1.06 -0.18
C LYS A 47 -24.22 0.22 -1.46
N ALA A 48 -25.05 -0.83 -1.42
CA ALA A 48 -25.11 -1.87 -2.44
C ALA A 48 -26.39 -1.80 -3.29
N HIS A 49 -26.42 -2.50 -4.43
CA HIS A 49 -27.56 -2.62 -5.32
C HIS A 49 -28.28 -3.97 -5.18
N HIS A 50 -29.58 -3.98 -5.42
CA HIS A 50 -30.39 -5.20 -5.31
C HIS A 50 -30.37 -5.99 -6.63
N VAL A 51 -30.05 -7.29 -6.58
CA VAL A 51 -29.93 -8.14 -7.80
C VAL A 51 -31.26 -8.65 -8.36
N GLY A 52 -32.38 -8.10 -7.89
CA GLY A 52 -33.74 -8.48 -8.29
C GLY A 52 -34.28 -9.77 -7.64
N GLU A 53 -33.51 -10.45 -6.80
CA GLU A 53 -33.94 -11.65 -6.08
C GLU A 53 -34.72 -11.33 -4.80
N LYS A 54 -35.82 -12.04 -4.53
CA LYS A 54 -36.56 -11.83 -3.28
C LYS A 54 -35.74 -12.34 -2.09
N PRO A 55 -35.61 -11.57 -0.99
CA PRO A 55 -34.91 -12.08 0.19
C PRO A 55 -35.58 -13.34 0.73
N THR A 56 -34.76 -14.24 1.27
CA THR A 56 -35.22 -15.53 1.81
C THR A 56 -35.07 -15.56 3.32
N LEU A 57 -35.95 -16.29 4.01
CA LEU A 57 -35.81 -16.48 5.46
C LEU A 57 -34.91 -17.68 5.75
N LYS A 58 -33.84 -17.46 6.50
CA LYS A 58 -32.95 -18.53 6.98
C LYS A 58 -32.59 -18.30 8.45
N TYR A 59 -32.49 -19.40 9.20
CA TYR A 59 -31.81 -19.35 10.50
C TYR A 59 -30.30 -19.30 10.31
N LEU A 60 -29.66 -18.30 10.92
CA LEU A 60 -28.22 -18.11 11.04
C LEU A 60 -27.80 -18.47 12.47
N ALA A 61 -26.70 -19.23 12.62
CA ALA A 61 -26.11 -19.48 13.92
C ALA A 61 -25.17 -18.34 14.30
N LEU A 62 -25.33 -17.81 15.51
CA LEU A 62 -24.49 -16.75 16.06
C LEU A 62 -23.37 -17.34 16.93
N GLU A 63 -22.34 -16.55 17.22
CA GLU A 63 -21.17 -16.96 18.00
C GLU A 63 -21.53 -17.43 19.42
N ASP A 64 -22.59 -16.86 20.02
CA ASP A 64 -23.13 -17.24 21.33
C ASP A 64 -23.93 -18.56 21.31
N GLY A 65 -23.98 -19.23 20.15
CA GLY A 65 -24.70 -20.48 19.93
C GLY A 65 -26.22 -20.32 19.75
N ALA A 66 -26.75 -19.10 19.71
CA ALA A 66 -28.15 -18.86 19.39
C ALA A 66 -28.41 -18.99 17.88
N LEU A 67 -29.67 -19.24 17.49
CA LEU A 67 -30.13 -19.12 16.11
C LEU A 67 -30.98 -17.87 15.95
N ALA A 68 -30.50 -16.92 15.17
CA ALA A 68 -31.28 -15.79 14.70
C ALA A 68 -32.06 -16.18 13.44
N LEU A 69 -33.34 -15.79 13.35
CA LEU A 69 -34.05 -15.81 12.08
C LEU A 69 -33.61 -14.57 11.29
N THR A 70 -33.19 -14.73 10.04
CA THR A 70 -32.67 -13.64 9.21
C THR A 70 -33.35 -13.61 7.85
N HIS A 71 -33.58 -12.40 7.33
CA HIS A 71 -33.78 -12.15 5.91
C HIS A 71 -32.40 -12.14 5.25
N VAL A 72 -32.16 -13.10 4.37
CA VAL A 72 -30.96 -13.17 3.53
C VAL A 72 -31.24 -12.37 2.28
N VAL A 73 -30.61 -11.21 2.18
CA VAL A 73 -30.75 -10.25 1.08
C VAL A 73 -29.53 -10.38 0.19
N ARG A 74 -29.73 -10.83 -1.04
CA ARG A 74 -28.66 -10.88 -2.04
C ARG A 74 -28.51 -9.52 -2.72
N LEU A 75 -27.30 -9.00 -2.71
CA LEU A 75 -26.94 -7.69 -3.20
C LEU A 75 -25.68 -7.78 -4.07
N THR A 76 -25.43 -6.75 -4.85
CA THR A 76 -24.15 -6.50 -5.51
C THR A 76 -23.57 -5.21 -4.93
N LEU A 77 -22.31 -5.22 -4.50
CA LEU A 77 -21.68 -4.02 -3.92
C LEU A 77 -21.40 -2.95 -4.99
N ASP A 78 -21.22 -3.39 -6.24
CA ASP A 78 -20.96 -2.59 -7.44
C ASP A 78 -21.87 -3.02 -8.60
N ASP A 79 -21.71 -2.39 -9.77
CA ASP A 79 -22.46 -2.72 -10.98
C ASP A 79 -21.95 -4.01 -11.68
N ASP A 80 -20.87 -4.64 -11.17
CA ASP A 80 -20.12 -5.71 -11.84
C ASP A 80 -20.37 -7.11 -11.30
N GLY A 81 -21.19 -7.18 -10.24
CA GLY A 81 -21.66 -8.44 -9.70
C GLY A 81 -20.87 -8.91 -8.49
N HIS A 82 -20.24 -8.00 -7.73
CA HIS A 82 -19.66 -8.32 -6.43
C HIS A 82 -20.74 -8.77 -5.46
N LEU A 83 -20.99 -10.07 -5.51
CA LEU A 83 -22.21 -10.66 -4.98
C LEU A 83 -22.04 -10.92 -3.49
N VAL A 84 -22.96 -10.38 -2.70
CA VAL A 84 -23.00 -10.61 -1.26
C VAL A 84 -24.39 -11.05 -0.80
N ASP A 85 -24.44 -11.98 0.16
CA ASP A 85 -25.64 -12.28 0.93
C ASP A 85 -25.54 -11.59 2.30
N ALA A 86 -26.37 -10.57 2.53
CA ALA A 86 -26.49 -9.87 3.82
C ALA A 86 -27.54 -10.57 4.71
N PHE A 87 -27.17 -10.90 5.95
CA PHE A 87 -28.04 -11.59 6.90
C PHE A 87 -28.63 -10.60 7.90
N VAL A 88 -29.83 -10.09 7.59
CA VAL A 88 -30.54 -9.08 8.40
C VAL A 88 -31.51 -9.76 9.35
N ASP A 89 -31.44 -9.49 10.65
CA ASP A 89 -32.33 -10.04 11.68
C ASP A 89 -33.80 -9.81 11.34
N ALA A 90 -34.59 -10.87 11.42
CA ALA A 90 -36.00 -10.88 11.04
C ALA A 90 -36.94 -10.29 12.11
N HIS A 91 -36.41 -9.82 13.23
CA HIS A 91 -37.19 -9.21 14.33
C HIS A 91 -36.81 -7.76 14.63
N ASN A 92 -35.52 -7.43 14.58
CA ASN A 92 -35.03 -6.06 14.88
C ASN A 92 -34.34 -5.38 13.68
N GLY A 93 -34.05 -6.12 12.61
CA GLY A 93 -33.42 -5.62 11.41
C GLY A 93 -31.90 -5.42 11.51
N ASP A 94 -31.22 -5.86 12.57
CA ASP A 94 -29.76 -5.71 12.70
C ASP A 94 -29.03 -6.61 11.70
N LEU A 95 -27.87 -6.15 11.20
CA LEU A 95 -27.05 -6.96 10.30
C LEU A 95 -26.17 -7.88 11.14
N HIS A 96 -26.36 -9.20 11.02
CA HIS A 96 -25.61 -10.20 11.79
C HIS A 96 -24.36 -10.70 11.07
N ALA A 97 -24.41 -10.83 9.75
CA ALA A 97 -23.31 -11.36 8.94
C ALA A 97 -23.46 -10.95 7.48
N ILE A 98 -22.37 -11.11 6.73
CA ILE A 98 -22.30 -11.02 5.28
C ILE A 98 -21.61 -12.29 4.79
N THR A 99 -22.10 -12.88 3.70
CA THR A 99 -21.34 -13.85 2.92
C THR A 99 -20.97 -13.19 1.61
N ASP A 100 -19.68 -13.01 1.39
CA ASP A 100 -19.13 -12.53 0.13
C ASP A 100 -18.90 -13.72 -0.81
N TYR A 101 -19.28 -13.56 -2.07
CA TYR A 101 -19.13 -14.57 -3.12
C TYR A 101 -18.10 -14.16 -4.17
N THR A 102 -17.52 -12.97 -4.09
CA THR A 102 -16.43 -12.53 -4.98
C THR A 102 -15.12 -13.15 -4.52
N VAL A 103 -14.34 -13.64 -5.48
CA VAL A 103 -13.03 -14.24 -5.23
C VAL A 103 -12.00 -13.11 -5.24
N ASN A 104 -11.25 -12.95 -4.15
CA ASN A 104 -10.07 -12.08 -4.12
C ASN A 104 -9.06 -12.52 -5.20
N LEU A 105 -8.25 -11.60 -5.69
CA LEU A 105 -7.17 -12.00 -6.59
C LEU A 105 -6.12 -12.77 -5.80
N VAL A 106 -5.61 -13.84 -6.39
CA VAL A 106 -4.55 -14.65 -5.84
C VAL A 106 -3.32 -14.45 -6.71
N MET A 107 -2.23 -13.94 -6.13
CA MET A 107 -1.02 -13.60 -6.88
C MET A 107 0.20 -14.29 -6.30
N GLN A 108 1.05 -14.87 -7.15
CA GLN A 108 2.38 -15.33 -6.77
C GLN A 108 3.38 -14.18 -6.94
N VAL A 109 3.84 -13.59 -5.82
CA VAL A 109 4.62 -12.34 -5.80
C VAL A 109 5.74 -12.40 -4.78
N LEU A 110 6.61 -11.38 -4.76
CA LEU A 110 7.48 -11.11 -3.63
C LEU A 110 6.76 -10.14 -2.68
N PRO A 111 6.32 -10.59 -1.49
CA PRO A 111 5.71 -9.69 -0.52
C PRO A 111 6.54 -8.44 -0.29
N ILE A 112 5.88 -7.30 -0.05
CA ILE A 112 6.53 -5.98 0.02
C ILE A 112 7.66 -5.85 1.08
N HIS A 113 7.74 -6.78 2.04
CA HIS A 113 8.79 -6.81 3.05
C HIS A 113 10.03 -7.64 2.65
N LYS A 114 10.02 -8.23 1.46
CA LYS A 114 11.13 -8.97 0.85
C LYS A 114 11.76 -8.10 -0.22
N GLN A 115 13.07 -8.22 -0.38
CA GLN A 115 13.82 -7.37 -1.29
C GLN A 115 13.87 -7.96 -2.70
N GLN A 116 14.24 -9.24 -2.80
CA GLN A 116 14.61 -9.85 -4.08
C GLN A 116 14.15 -11.31 -4.18
N PRO A 117 14.18 -11.93 -5.38
CA PRO A 117 13.71 -13.31 -5.60
C PRO A 117 14.30 -14.36 -4.65
N GLY A 118 15.54 -14.16 -4.20
CA GLY A 118 16.23 -15.04 -3.24
C GLY A 118 15.53 -15.15 -1.88
N ASP A 119 14.69 -14.19 -1.51
CA ASP A 119 13.92 -14.19 -0.27
C ASP A 119 12.62 -15.02 -0.38
N GLY A 120 12.28 -15.44 -1.60
CA GLY A 120 11.21 -16.39 -1.91
C GLY A 120 9.86 -15.76 -2.20
N PHE A 121 9.20 -16.23 -3.26
CA PHE A 121 7.84 -15.83 -3.62
C PHE A 121 6.79 -16.44 -2.69
N GLU A 122 5.68 -15.74 -2.51
CA GLU A 122 4.52 -16.19 -1.75
C GLU A 122 3.24 -16.01 -2.56
N THR A 123 2.26 -16.87 -2.31
CA THR A 123 0.92 -16.70 -2.84
C THR A 123 0.12 -15.86 -1.87
N VAL A 124 -0.33 -14.69 -2.32
CA VAL A 124 -1.07 -13.71 -1.50
C VAL A 124 -2.47 -13.51 -2.06
N GLU A 125 -3.43 -13.29 -1.17
CA GLU A 125 -4.77 -12.81 -1.54
C GLU A 125 -4.79 -11.28 -1.47
N VAL A 126 -5.24 -10.63 -2.53
CA VAL A 126 -5.35 -9.16 -2.63
C VAL A 126 -6.75 -8.75 -3.09
N PRO A 127 -7.18 -7.50 -2.83
CA PRO A 127 -8.50 -7.03 -3.21
C PRO A 127 -8.78 -7.24 -4.71
N HIS A 128 -10.00 -7.72 -5.02
CA HIS A 128 -10.47 -7.82 -6.40
C HIS A 128 -10.46 -6.47 -7.13
N GLU A 129 -10.78 -5.40 -6.42
CA GLU A 129 -10.82 -4.01 -6.93
C GLU A 129 -9.50 -3.56 -7.59
N TRP A 130 -8.36 -4.19 -7.27
CA TRP A 130 -7.08 -3.84 -7.89
C TRP A 130 -7.07 -4.04 -9.40
N ASN A 131 -7.86 -5.00 -9.94
CA ASN A 131 -7.99 -5.22 -11.38
C ASN A 131 -9.29 -4.65 -11.98
N GLU A 132 -9.95 -3.71 -11.29
CA GLU A 132 -11.13 -3.01 -11.80
C GLU A 132 -10.77 -1.63 -12.33
N ARG A 133 -11.51 -1.15 -13.35
CA ARG A 133 -11.37 0.20 -13.89
C ARG A 133 -12.62 1.05 -13.58
N GLY A 134 -12.43 2.11 -12.79
CA GLY A 134 -13.53 2.92 -12.23
C GLY A 134 -14.51 3.52 -13.25
N ASP A 135 -14.05 3.80 -14.48
CA ASP A 135 -14.87 4.39 -15.54
C ASP A 135 -15.91 3.43 -16.19
N PHE A 136 -15.71 2.11 -16.12
CA PHE A 136 -16.49 1.15 -16.91
C PHE A 136 -17.23 0.09 -16.12
N GLY A 137 -16.86 -0.11 -14.86
CA GLY A 137 -17.26 -1.29 -14.12
C GLY A 137 -16.66 -2.55 -14.75
N GLY A 138 -15.96 -3.34 -13.94
CA GLY A 138 -15.63 -4.71 -14.27
C GLY A 138 -14.15 -5.00 -14.20
N SER A 139 -13.86 -6.28 -13.90
CA SER A 139 -12.51 -6.82 -13.89
C SER A 139 -11.89 -6.75 -15.29
N THR A 140 -10.63 -6.31 -15.35
CA THR A 140 -9.83 -6.32 -16.58
C THR A 140 -9.28 -7.71 -16.89
N HIS A 141 -9.28 -8.62 -15.92
CA HIS A 141 -8.59 -9.93 -15.98
C HIS A 141 -7.09 -9.83 -16.33
N MET A 142 -6.48 -8.68 -16.05
CA MET A 142 -5.11 -8.34 -16.39
C MET A 142 -4.46 -7.54 -15.26
N THR A 143 -3.15 -7.32 -15.34
CA THR A 143 -2.39 -6.38 -14.49
C THR A 143 -2.71 -4.92 -14.82
N TYR A 144 -4.00 -4.57 -14.81
CA TYR A 144 -4.55 -3.26 -15.10
C TYR A 144 -5.75 -2.98 -14.21
N GLY A 145 -5.72 -1.86 -13.48
CA GLY A 145 -6.88 -1.34 -12.77
C GLY A 145 -6.75 0.16 -12.51
N ASN A 146 -7.44 0.64 -11.47
CA ASN A 146 -7.54 2.06 -11.16
C ASN A 146 -6.20 2.73 -10.83
N ASN A 147 -5.32 2.03 -10.11
CA ASN A 147 -4.10 2.63 -9.57
C ASN A 147 -2.91 2.49 -10.52
N VAL A 148 -2.88 1.39 -11.30
CA VAL A 148 -1.73 1.00 -12.11
C VAL A 148 -2.10 0.14 -13.30
N VAL A 149 -1.34 0.30 -14.38
CA VAL A 149 -1.19 -0.69 -15.46
C VAL A 149 0.26 -1.12 -15.52
N SER A 150 0.50 -2.44 -15.42
CA SER A 150 1.81 -3.04 -15.61
C SER A 150 1.83 -3.88 -16.88
N TYR A 151 2.81 -3.63 -17.74
CA TYR A 151 2.88 -4.19 -19.09
C TYR A 151 4.33 -4.34 -19.58
N GLU A 152 4.53 -5.19 -20.58
CA GLU A 152 5.77 -5.24 -21.37
C GLU A 152 5.55 -4.57 -22.74
N GLU A 153 6.50 -3.78 -23.23
CA GLU A 153 6.39 -3.12 -24.55
C GLU A 153 6.26 -4.15 -25.70
N PRO A 154 5.39 -3.91 -26.71
CA PRO A 154 4.62 -2.70 -26.98
C PRO A 154 3.20 -2.67 -26.38
N ASN A 155 3.03 -2.93 -25.07
CA ASN A 155 1.79 -2.91 -24.27
C ASN A 155 1.08 -4.26 -24.11
N TYR A 156 1.83 -5.33 -23.84
CA TYR A 156 1.31 -6.60 -23.38
C TYR A 156 1.16 -6.57 -21.86
N THR A 157 -0.08 -6.47 -21.38
CA THR A 157 -0.41 -6.66 -19.96
C THR A 157 -0.42 -8.15 -19.61
N THR A 158 0.07 -8.51 -18.44
CA THR A 158 -0.02 -9.88 -17.93
C THR A 158 -1.50 -10.21 -17.69
N GLY A 159 -1.96 -11.34 -18.23
CA GLY A 159 -3.33 -11.83 -18.02
C GLY A 159 -3.43 -12.78 -16.83
N GLU A 160 -4.65 -13.15 -16.47
CA GLU A 160 -4.90 -14.20 -15.49
C GLU A 160 -4.45 -15.59 -16.01
N THR A 161 -3.83 -16.38 -15.12
CA THR A 161 -3.49 -17.80 -15.36
C THR A 161 -4.70 -18.72 -15.18
N ALA A 162 -5.62 -18.34 -14.30
CA ALA A 162 -6.97 -18.87 -14.10
C ALA A 162 -7.83 -17.74 -13.53
N ASP A 163 -9.16 -17.90 -13.50
CA ASP A 163 -10.10 -16.88 -13.00
C ASP A 163 -9.68 -16.35 -11.61
N GLY A 164 -9.25 -15.09 -11.56
CA GLY A 164 -8.73 -14.42 -10.36
C GLY A 164 -7.33 -14.86 -9.90
N GLU A 165 -6.56 -15.60 -10.69
CA GLU A 165 -5.23 -16.12 -10.32
C GLU A 165 -4.10 -15.61 -11.24
N PHE A 166 -3.07 -15.01 -10.67
CA PHE A 166 -1.82 -14.59 -11.33
C PHE A 166 -0.65 -15.42 -10.78
N ASN A 167 -0.56 -16.68 -11.20
CA ASN A 167 0.42 -17.66 -10.71
C ASN A 167 1.57 -17.85 -11.71
N TYR A 168 2.43 -16.85 -11.82
CA TYR A 168 3.60 -16.85 -12.70
C TYR A 168 4.85 -17.32 -11.94
N HIS A 169 5.52 -18.33 -12.48
CA HIS A 169 6.71 -18.91 -11.85
C HIS A 169 7.99 -18.24 -12.33
N PHE A 170 8.76 -17.71 -11.38
CA PHE A 170 10.11 -17.20 -11.63
C PHE A 170 11.17 -18.30 -11.47
N ASP A 171 12.08 -18.40 -12.43
CA ASP A 171 13.27 -19.25 -12.40
C ASP A 171 14.54 -18.40 -12.54
N ALA A 172 15.30 -18.29 -11.45
CA ALA A 172 16.51 -17.46 -11.37
C ALA A 172 17.67 -17.98 -12.24
N ASP A 173 17.61 -19.23 -12.70
CA ASP A 173 18.63 -19.84 -13.57
C ASP A 173 18.36 -19.58 -15.06
N ILE A 174 17.20 -18.99 -15.39
CA ILE A 174 16.77 -18.69 -16.76
C ILE A 174 16.88 -17.18 -17.01
N ASP A 175 17.40 -16.81 -18.18
CA ASP A 175 17.45 -15.41 -18.59
C ASP A 175 16.01 -14.88 -18.78
N PRO A 176 15.63 -13.73 -18.20
CA PRO A 176 14.29 -13.19 -18.31
C PRO A 176 14.04 -12.72 -19.75
N THR A 177 13.23 -13.50 -20.49
CA THR A 177 12.88 -13.23 -21.90
C THR A 177 11.45 -12.77 -22.11
N GLU A 178 10.58 -12.95 -21.11
CA GLU A 178 9.18 -12.53 -21.10
C GLU A 178 8.96 -11.68 -19.86
N GLY A 179 8.38 -10.49 -20.01
CA GLY A 179 8.11 -9.57 -18.91
C GLY A 179 6.79 -9.91 -18.24
N ASP A 180 6.87 -10.28 -16.97
CA ASP A 180 5.69 -10.47 -16.13
C ASP A 180 5.46 -9.23 -15.26
N GLY A 181 4.35 -8.53 -15.51
CA GLY A 181 3.91 -7.37 -14.73
C GLY A 181 3.30 -7.69 -13.37
N THR A 182 3.15 -8.96 -12.97
CA THR A 182 2.43 -9.36 -11.74
C THR A 182 3.06 -8.75 -10.48
N ASN A 183 4.39 -8.81 -10.34
CA ASN A 183 5.07 -8.31 -9.14
C ASN A 183 4.97 -6.77 -9.02
N THR A 184 5.21 -6.04 -10.11
CA THR A 184 5.09 -4.58 -10.13
C THR A 184 3.65 -4.11 -9.95
N PHE A 185 2.67 -4.82 -10.50
CA PHE A 185 1.25 -4.57 -10.27
C PHE A 185 0.88 -4.73 -8.78
N TYR A 186 1.36 -5.81 -8.14
CA TYR A 186 1.18 -6.03 -6.72
C TYR A 186 1.83 -4.92 -5.88
N LEU A 187 3.10 -4.57 -6.14
CA LEU A 187 3.83 -3.59 -5.34
C LEU A 187 3.25 -2.19 -5.47
N VAL A 188 2.91 -1.76 -6.68
CA VAL A 188 2.36 -0.41 -6.90
C VAL A 188 0.99 -0.28 -6.25
N ASN A 189 0.11 -1.28 -6.36
CA ASN A 189 -1.17 -1.28 -5.63
C ASN A 189 -0.97 -1.35 -4.10
N THR A 190 -0.02 -2.16 -3.62
CA THR A 190 0.28 -2.24 -2.18
C THR A 190 0.76 -0.89 -1.65
N MET A 191 1.69 -0.24 -2.38
CA MET A 191 2.19 1.10 -2.03
C MET A 191 1.09 2.14 -2.07
N HIS A 192 0.26 2.14 -3.12
CA HIS A 192 -0.92 2.99 -3.20
C HIS A 192 -1.78 2.85 -1.95
N ASP A 193 -2.18 1.63 -1.59
CA ASP A 193 -3.07 1.38 -0.47
C ASP A 193 -2.44 1.76 0.88
N ILE A 194 -1.16 1.45 1.10
CA ILE A 194 -0.42 1.87 2.30
C ILE A 194 -0.45 3.40 2.39
N LEU A 195 -0.02 4.10 1.36
CA LEU A 195 0.13 5.55 1.39
C LEU A 195 -1.22 6.27 1.45
N TYR A 196 -2.27 5.73 0.83
CA TYR A 196 -3.63 6.24 0.93
C TYR A 196 -4.09 6.30 2.39
N ARG A 197 -3.84 5.23 3.17
CA ARG A 197 -4.18 5.18 4.60
C ARG A 197 -3.44 6.24 5.42
N TYR A 198 -2.25 6.65 4.97
CA TYR A 198 -1.44 7.67 5.61
C TYR A 198 -1.63 9.09 5.02
N GLY A 199 -2.58 9.26 4.09
CA GLY A 199 -2.99 10.58 3.60
C GLY A 199 -2.46 10.96 2.22
N PHE A 200 -1.85 10.05 1.47
CA PHE A 200 -1.63 10.24 0.02
C PHE A 200 -2.87 9.80 -0.75
N ASP A 201 -3.91 10.62 -0.67
CA ASP A 201 -5.23 10.42 -1.26
C ASP A 201 -5.46 11.33 -2.49
N GLU A 202 -6.67 11.36 -3.01
CA GLU A 202 -7.00 12.11 -4.22
C GLU A 202 -6.78 13.63 -4.05
N ASP A 203 -7.16 14.20 -2.90
CA ASP A 203 -6.90 15.62 -2.60
C ASP A 203 -5.41 15.93 -2.39
N SER A 204 -4.61 14.89 -2.13
CA SER A 204 -3.16 14.94 -1.98
C SER A 204 -2.41 14.46 -3.23
N TYR A 205 -3.09 14.44 -4.38
CA TYR A 205 -2.51 14.23 -5.72
C TYR A 205 -1.93 12.82 -5.92
N ASN A 206 -2.63 11.80 -5.41
CA ASN A 206 -2.27 10.40 -5.65
C ASN A 206 -2.46 9.98 -7.12
N PHE A 207 -2.24 8.70 -7.41
CA PHE A 207 -2.30 8.17 -8.77
C PHE A 207 -3.50 7.26 -8.93
N GLN A 208 -4.55 7.73 -9.61
CA GLN A 208 -5.79 7.01 -9.84
C GLN A 208 -6.39 7.39 -11.21
N ASP A 209 -6.89 6.39 -11.96
CA ASP A 209 -7.61 6.65 -13.21
C ASP A 209 -8.95 7.36 -12.93
N ASP A 210 -9.70 6.87 -11.94
CA ASP A 210 -10.89 7.51 -11.38
C ASP A 210 -10.71 7.82 -9.90
N ASN A 211 -11.07 9.05 -9.54
CA ASN A 211 -11.03 9.58 -8.17
C ASN A 211 -12.39 9.45 -7.46
N PHE A 212 -13.42 8.89 -8.11
CA PHE A 212 -14.75 8.66 -7.57
C PHE A 212 -15.40 9.96 -7.02
N GLY A 213 -15.03 11.10 -7.58
CA GLY A 213 -15.46 12.43 -7.14
C GLY A 213 -14.94 12.85 -5.76
N ARG A 214 -13.84 12.27 -5.27
CA ARG A 214 -13.27 12.52 -3.93
C ARG A 214 -12.31 13.70 -3.85
N GLY A 215 -11.79 14.19 -4.97
CA GLY A 215 -10.75 15.20 -4.95
C GLY A 215 -9.80 15.09 -6.13
N GLY A 216 -8.82 15.99 -6.19
CA GLY A 216 -7.71 15.93 -7.16
C GLY A 216 -8.11 15.94 -8.64
N ALA A 217 -7.15 15.64 -9.49
CA ALA A 217 -7.34 15.36 -10.91
C ALA A 217 -6.95 13.91 -11.20
N GLY A 218 -7.93 13.06 -11.52
CA GLY A 218 -7.69 11.67 -11.93
C GLY A 218 -7.21 11.55 -13.38
N SER A 219 -7.42 10.37 -13.97
CA SER A 219 -6.83 9.95 -15.25
C SER A 219 -5.31 9.91 -15.22
N ASP A 220 -4.76 9.50 -14.07
CA ASP A 220 -3.34 9.59 -13.80
C ASP A 220 -2.73 8.39 -13.08
N LEU A 221 -3.35 7.22 -13.26
CA LEU A 221 -2.80 5.92 -12.85
C LEU A 221 -1.32 5.76 -13.23
N VAL A 222 -0.56 5.00 -12.45
CA VAL A 222 0.85 4.73 -12.75
C VAL A 222 0.96 3.73 -13.90
N THR A 223 1.75 4.06 -14.90
CA THR A 223 2.10 3.12 -15.99
C THR A 223 3.46 2.51 -15.69
N VAL A 224 3.56 1.18 -15.69
CA VAL A 224 4.81 0.45 -15.43
C VAL A 224 5.18 -0.40 -16.65
N SER A 225 6.27 -0.04 -17.31
CA SER A 225 6.85 -0.85 -18.38
C SER A 225 7.93 -1.77 -17.79
N VAL A 226 7.65 -3.08 -17.72
CA VAL A 226 8.66 -4.09 -17.37
C VAL A 226 9.51 -4.42 -18.60
N HIS A 227 10.78 -4.77 -18.36
CA HIS A 227 11.77 -5.01 -19.43
C HIS A 227 11.88 -3.87 -20.46
N ASP A 228 11.72 -2.63 -20.02
CA ASP A 228 11.63 -1.51 -20.94
C ASP A 228 12.91 -1.40 -21.81
N PRO A 229 12.78 -1.33 -23.15
CA PRO A 229 13.92 -1.39 -24.05
C PRO A 229 14.73 -0.08 -24.11
N ALA A 230 14.28 0.98 -23.43
CA ALA A 230 14.98 2.26 -23.37
C ALA A 230 16.26 2.22 -22.52
N GLY A 231 16.42 1.21 -21.66
CA GLY A 231 17.52 1.15 -20.71
C GLY A 231 18.00 -0.26 -20.35
N MET A 232 19.05 -0.29 -19.53
CA MET A 232 19.66 -1.47 -18.91
C MET A 232 20.38 -1.00 -17.64
N ASN A 233 20.45 -1.85 -16.61
CA ASN A 233 21.10 -1.59 -15.32
C ASN A 233 20.63 -0.32 -14.61
N ASN A 234 19.33 -0.04 -14.67
CA ASN A 234 18.74 1.11 -14.00
C ASN A 234 17.22 0.90 -13.83
N ALA A 235 16.53 1.92 -13.33
CA ALA A 235 15.10 2.15 -13.49
C ALA A 235 14.87 3.67 -13.54
N ASP A 236 13.65 4.11 -13.86
CA ASP A 236 13.24 5.50 -13.63
C ASP A 236 11.73 5.69 -13.56
N MET A 237 11.33 6.74 -12.85
CA MET A 237 9.96 7.25 -12.76
C MET A 237 9.88 8.69 -13.29
N SER A 238 9.14 8.89 -14.37
CA SER A 238 8.74 10.22 -14.81
C SER A 238 7.42 10.62 -14.15
N THR A 239 7.41 11.75 -13.44
CA THR A 239 6.26 12.22 -12.67
C THR A 239 5.79 13.57 -13.19
N PRO A 240 4.72 13.62 -13.99
CA PRO A 240 4.08 14.89 -14.36
C PRO A 240 3.19 15.41 -13.22
N PRO A 241 2.65 16.64 -13.34
CA PRO A 241 1.66 17.16 -12.39
C PRO A 241 0.42 16.27 -12.26
N ASP A 242 -0.36 16.51 -11.22
CA ASP A 242 -1.66 15.87 -10.96
C ASP A 242 -2.57 15.88 -12.20
N GLY A 243 -3.24 14.75 -12.48
CA GLY A 243 -4.07 14.57 -13.68
C GLY A 243 -3.33 14.12 -14.94
N ALA A 244 -2.07 13.69 -14.82
CA ALA A 244 -1.34 13.00 -15.87
C ALA A 244 -0.58 11.79 -15.31
N SER A 245 -0.68 10.65 -15.99
CA SER A 245 -0.05 9.41 -15.54
C SER A 245 1.46 9.56 -15.36
N ALA A 246 1.95 9.13 -14.20
CA ALA A 246 3.37 8.85 -14.04
C ALA A 246 3.75 7.59 -14.82
N HIS A 247 5.00 7.56 -15.27
CA HIS A 247 5.52 6.46 -16.07
C HIS A 247 6.81 5.92 -15.47
N MET A 248 6.74 4.69 -14.97
CA MET A 248 7.80 3.90 -14.38
C MET A 248 8.35 2.93 -15.44
N ARG A 249 9.67 2.88 -15.55
CA ARG A 249 10.37 1.97 -16.48
C ARG A 249 11.32 1.10 -15.69
N MET A 250 11.07 -0.20 -15.73
CA MET A 250 11.92 -1.21 -15.09
C MET A 250 12.81 -1.84 -16.14
N TYR A 251 14.12 -1.84 -15.92
CA TYR A 251 15.07 -2.41 -16.86
C TYR A 251 15.63 -3.75 -16.38
N LEU A 252 16.12 -4.51 -17.35
CA LEU A 252 16.98 -5.66 -17.07
C LEU A 252 18.37 -5.20 -16.60
N TRP A 253 19.07 -6.07 -15.90
CA TRP A 253 20.43 -5.88 -15.42
C TRP A 253 21.37 -6.94 -16.02
N ASP A 254 22.39 -6.52 -16.75
CA ASP A 254 23.35 -7.38 -17.46
C ASP A 254 24.73 -7.49 -16.78
N ILE A 255 24.81 -7.06 -15.52
CA ILE A 255 25.98 -7.25 -14.65
C ILE A 255 26.12 -8.67 -14.07
N THR A 256 25.17 -9.56 -14.37
CA THR A 256 25.19 -11.00 -14.04
C THR A 256 24.84 -11.87 -15.26
N SER A 257 25.04 -13.18 -15.14
CA SER A 257 24.61 -14.18 -16.13
C SER A 257 23.92 -15.34 -15.39
N PRO A 258 22.60 -15.59 -15.58
CA PRO A 258 21.66 -14.83 -16.43
C PRO A 258 21.48 -13.36 -15.99
N ARG A 259 20.85 -12.55 -16.85
CA ARG A 259 20.44 -11.17 -16.49
C ARG A 259 19.43 -11.22 -15.35
N ARG A 260 19.37 -10.16 -14.56
CA ARG A 260 18.35 -9.99 -13.51
C ARG A 260 17.28 -9.03 -13.97
N ASP A 261 16.06 -9.26 -13.52
CA ASP A 261 14.93 -8.39 -13.81
C ASP A 261 14.71 -7.42 -12.65
N GLY A 262 14.87 -6.11 -12.92
CA GLY A 262 14.65 -5.06 -11.93
C GLY A 262 13.18 -4.98 -11.47
N ALA A 263 12.22 -5.49 -12.25
CA ALA A 263 10.81 -5.57 -11.84
C ALA A 263 10.55 -6.56 -10.69
N LEU A 264 11.55 -7.40 -10.36
CA LEU A 264 11.52 -8.36 -9.26
C LEU A 264 12.38 -7.95 -8.05
N ASP A 265 13.03 -6.79 -8.11
CA ASP A 265 13.67 -6.16 -6.94
C ASP A 265 12.71 -5.11 -6.37
N ASN A 266 12.11 -5.44 -5.23
CA ASN A 266 11.02 -4.67 -4.62
C ASN A 266 11.49 -3.29 -4.17
N ASP A 267 12.72 -3.16 -3.68
CA ASP A 267 13.33 -1.88 -3.31
C ASP A 267 13.40 -0.91 -4.50
N ILE A 268 13.74 -1.38 -5.71
CA ILE A 268 13.77 -0.56 -6.92
C ILE A 268 12.35 -0.07 -7.26
N VAL A 269 11.34 -0.95 -7.25
CA VAL A 269 9.96 -0.57 -7.58
C VAL A 269 9.40 0.43 -6.56
N VAL A 270 9.63 0.21 -5.27
CA VAL A 270 9.22 1.13 -4.20
C VAL A 270 9.98 2.46 -4.29
N HIS A 271 11.27 2.43 -4.61
CA HIS A 271 12.09 3.61 -4.85
C HIS A 271 11.48 4.47 -5.97
N GLU A 272 11.21 3.88 -7.14
CA GLU A 272 10.65 4.59 -8.28
C GLU A 272 9.23 5.11 -7.98
N PHE A 273 8.37 4.34 -7.32
CA PHE A 273 7.05 4.82 -6.92
C PHE A 273 7.15 6.04 -5.97
N THR A 274 8.16 6.04 -5.10
CA THR A 274 8.39 7.13 -4.13
C THR A 274 8.89 8.42 -4.81
N HIS A 275 9.55 8.34 -5.96
CA HIS A 275 9.76 9.53 -6.80
C HIS A 275 8.42 10.15 -7.23
N GLY A 276 7.43 9.33 -7.54
CA GLY A 276 6.04 9.75 -7.77
C GLY A 276 5.47 10.52 -6.59
N LEU A 277 5.44 9.86 -5.42
CA LEU A 277 4.95 10.44 -4.15
C LEU A 277 5.60 11.79 -3.84
N THR A 278 6.93 11.84 -3.83
CA THR A 278 7.69 13.02 -3.38
C THR A 278 7.55 14.19 -4.35
N ASN A 279 7.55 13.95 -5.66
CA ASN A 279 7.31 15.01 -6.66
C ASN A 279 5.86 15.52 -6.59
N ARG A 280 4.87 14.65 -6.39
CA ARG A 280 3.47 15.08 -6.25
C ARG A 280 3.25 15.89 -4.98
N MET A 281 3.76 15.46 -3.83
CA MET A 281 3.48 16.14 -2.56
C MET A 281 4.31 17.41 -2.34
N VAL A 282 5.62 17.39 -2.67
CA VAL A 282 6.47 18.58 -2.51
C VAL A 282 6.08 19.63 -3.55
N GLY A 283 5.59 20.78 -3.07
CA GLY A 283 5.10 21.84 -3.96
C GLY A 283 3.70 21.60 -4.54
N GLY A 284 2.90 20.71 -3.93
CA GLY A 284 1.44 20.67 -4.06
C GLY A 284 0.91 20.31 -5.45
N GLY A 285 1.18 19.09 -5.90
CA GLY A 285 0.67 18.50 -7.15
C GLY A 285 1.38 18.98 -8.41
N SER A 286 2.33 19.91 -8.28
CA SER A 286 2.99 20.53 -9.43
C SER A 286 4.11 19.68 -10.05
N ALA A 287 4.70 18.75 -9.30
CA ALA A 287 5.84 17.93 -9.72
C ALA A 287 7.10 18.70 -10.19
N MET A 288 7.20 20.00 -9.88
CA MET A 288 8.30 20.87 -10.35
C MET A 288 9.30 21.28 -9.26
N CYS A 289 9.25 20.62 -8.10
CA CYS A 289 9.87 21.16 -6.88
C CYS A 289 11.06 20.37 -6.33
N LEU A 290 11.55 19.36 -7.06
CA LEU A 290 12.77 18.62 -6.73
C LEU A 290 13.77 18.67 -7.89
N GLN A 291 14.08 19.87 -8.39
CA GLN A 291 14.78 20.10 -9.66
C GLN A 291 16.22 20.63 -9.49
N THR A 292 16.58 21.19 -8.33
CA THR A 292 17.98 21.53 -8.03
C THR A 292 18.74 20.29 -7.58
N THR A 293 20.07 20.27 -7.72
CA THR A 293 20.91 19.12 -7.35
C THR A 293 20.68 18.64 -5.91
N GLU A 294 20.63 19.54 -4.92
CA GLU A 294 20.37 19.14 -3.53
C GLU A 294 18.95 18.61 -3.34
N SER A 295 17.94 19.24 -3.94
CA SER A 295 16.55 18.78 -3.84
C SER A 295 16.28 17.47 -4.58
N GLY A 296 16.91 17.25 -5.73
CA GLY A 296 16.89 15.96 -6.43
C GLY A 296 17.57 14.87 -5.59
N GLY A 297 18.65 15.21 -4.90
CA GLY A 297 19.27 14.32 -3.93
C GLY A 297 18.37 13.99 -2.74
N LEU A 298 17.63 14.96 -2.19
CA LEU A 298 16.58 14.66 -1.21
C LEU A 298 15.53 13.70 -1.77
N GLY A 299 15.11 13.89 -3.03
CA GLY A 299 14.25 12.96 -3.78
C GLY A 299 14.78 11.53 -3.77
N GLN A 300 16.05 11.34 -4.12
CA GLN A 300 16.73 10.05 -4.10
C GLN A 300 16.79 9.42 -2.70
N GLY A 301 17.07 10.23 -1.68
CA GLY A 301 17.12 9.75 -0.30
C GLY A 301 15.76 9.38 0.28
N TRP A 302 14.69 10.11 -0.06
CA TRP A 302 13.33 9.75 0.33
C TRP A 302 12.90 8.43 -0.32
N SER A 303 13.23 8.23 -1.58
CA SER A 303 12.94 6.98 -2.29
C SER A 303 13.63 5.77 -1.66
N ASN A 304 14.92 5.88 -1.34
CA ASN A 304 15.64 4.85 -0.61
C ASN A 304 15.08 4.63 0.82
N ALA A 305 14.69 5.70 1.50
CA ALA A 305 14.15 5.62 2.86
C ALA A 305 12.77 4.91 2.91
N MET A 306 11.94 5.06 1.88
CA MET A 306 10.67 4.35 1.77
C MET A 306 10.88 2.87 1.45
N ALA A 307 11.77 2.56 0.50
CA ALA A 307 12.16 1.18 0.19
C ALA A 307 12.75 0.46 1.42
N GLU A 308 13.60 1.15 2.18
CA GLU A 308 14.10 0.64 3.45
C GLU A 308 12.95 0.36 4.43
N TRP A 309 12.04 1.31 4.61
CA TRP A 309 10.92 1.18 5.55
C TRP A 309 10.02 -0.01 5.21
N THR A 310 9.77 -0.29 3.93
CA THR A 310 8.94 -1.42 3.51
C THR A 310 9.56 -2.77 3.89
N GLU A 311 10.88 -2.88 3.83
CA GLU A 311 11.65 -4.10 4.12
C GLU A 311 12.13 -4.21 5.57
N GLN A 312 11.84 -3.18 6.38
CA GLN A 312 12.34 -3.11 7.73
C GLN A 312 11.59 -4.06 8.68
N SER A 313 12.27 -4.42 9.77
CA SER A 313 11.81 -5.36 10.79
C SER A 313 11.97 -4.77 12.21
N PRO A 314 11.41 -5.39 13.26
CA PRO A 314 11.44 -4.85 14.62
C PRO A 314 12.83 -4.51 15.17
N ASP A 315 13.87 -5.21 14.72
CA ASP A 315 15.26 -4.99 15.16
C ASP A 315 15.97 -3.83 14.41
N VAL A 316 15.29 -3.15 13.49
CA VAL A 316 15.83 -2.09 12.60
C VAL A 316 17.18 -2.50 12.01
N ARG A 317 17.14 -3.30 10.93
CA ARG A 317 18.32 -3.74 10.16
C ARG A 317 19.13 -2.52 9.70
N ASP A 318 20.45 -2.60 9.85
CA ASP A 318 21.40 -1.60 9.34
C ASP A 318 21.53 -1.69 7.81
N PHE A 319 20.49 -1.33 7.06
CA PHE A 319 20.61 -1.04 5.62
C PHE A 319 21.50 0.19 5.40
N TYR A 320 21.31 1.20 6.26
CA TYR A 320 22.19 2.33 6.45
C TYR A 320 22.64 2.31 7.91
N SER A 321 23.95 2.32 8.19
CA SER A 321 24.38 2.04 9.57
C SER A 321 24.18 3.22 10.53
N ARG A 322 23.59 2.95 11.70
CA ARG A 322 23.56 3.89 12.84
C ARG A 322 24.96 4.24 13.35
N ASP A 323 25.94 3.36 13.15
CA ASP A 323 27.32 3.58 13.56
C ASP A 323 28.01 4.54 12.58
N GLY A 324 28.35 5.73 13.08
CA GLY A 324 29.09 6.75 12.32
C GLY A 324 30.51 6.31 11.91
N ALA A 325 31.05 5.23 12.47
CA ALA A 325 32.29 4.62 11.99
C ALA A 325 32.09 3.72 10.76
N VAL A 326 30.90 3.13 10.62
CA VAL A 326 30.54 2.25 9.49
C VAL A 326 30.01 3.08 8.32
N ASN A 327 29.05 3.97 8.59
CA ASN A 327 28.59 4.96 7.62
C ASN A 327 28.90 6.36 8.15
N PRO A 328 29.98 7.03 7.70
CA PRO A 328 30.41 8.32 8.23
C PRO A 328 29.72 9.54 7.58
N LEU A 329 28.78 9.34 6.66
CA LEU A 329 28.17 10.44 5.91
C LEU A 329 27.41 11.42 6.82
N THR A 330 27.60 12.71 6.56
CA THR A 330 27.01 13.85 7.27
C THR A 330 26.60 14.95 6.30
N TYR A 331 25.81 15.92 6.77
CA TYR A 331 25.41 17.10 5.99
C TYR A 331 26.59 17.86 5.36
N GLY A 332 27.74 17.90 6.04
CA GLY A 332 28.93 18.59 5.57
C GLY A 332 29.57 17.95 4.34
N ASP A 333 29.30 16.67 4.07
CA ASP A 333 29.86 15.96 2.93
C ASP A 333 29.24 16.42 1.60
N LEU A 334 28.03 16.99 1.63
CA LEU A 334 27.34 17.57 0.46
C LEU A 334 28.18 18.64 -0.25
N ALA A 335 29.06 19.34 0.48
CA ALA A 335 29.93 20.37 -0.10
C ALA A 335 30.84 19.84 -1.23
N ASN A 336 31.03 18.52 -1.30
CA ASN A 336 31.88 17.84 -2.28
C ASN A 336 31.09 16.89 -3.20
N MET A 337 29.75 16.99 -3.23
CA MET A 337 28.88 16.13 -4.04
C MET A 337 28.15 16.94 -5.10
N ASP A 338 28.11 16.44 -6.33
CA ASP A 338 27.43 17.06 -7.48
C ASP A 338 26.45 16.10 -8.19
N GLU A 339 26.22 14.93 -7.59
CA GLU A 339 25.42 13.83 -8.13
C GLU A 339 24.30 13.48 -7.14
N VAL A 340 23.07 13.34 -7.64
CA VAL A 340 21.86 13.25 -6.81
C VAL A 340 21.79 11.96 -6.00
N HIS A 341 22.23 10.82 -6.52
CA HIS A 341 22.20 9.56 -5.77
C HIS A 341 23.18 9.59 -4.59
N SER A 342 24.36 10.18 -4.79
CA SER A 342 25.38 10.38 -3.75
C SER A 342 24.88 11.31 -2.64
N ILE A 343 24.17 12.39 -3.00
CA ILE A 343 23.52 13.28 -2.03
C ILE A 343 22.38 12.54 -1.32
N GLY A 344 21.59 11.76 -2.05
CA GLY A 344 20.50 10.96 -1.53
C GLY A 344 20.96 9.93 -0.50
N GLU A 345 22.14 9.35 -0.67
CA GLU A 345 22.76 8.44 0.32
C GLU A 345 22.95 9.13 1.69
N VAL A 346 23.29 10.42 1.71
CA VAL A 346 23.38 11.20 2.96
C VAL A 346 21.99 11.37 3.57
N TRP A 347 20.97 11.68 2.77
CA TRP A 347 19.62 11.91 3.29
C TRP A 347 18.96 10.64 3.82
N VAL A 348 19.04 9.52 3.10
CA VAL A 348 18.52 8.24 3.61
C VAL A 348 19.27 7.80 4.87
N ASN A 349 20.58 8.03 4.98
CA ASN A 349 21.31 7.75 6.22
C ASN A 349 20.80 8.61 7.39
N VAL A 350 20.43 9.87 7.16
CA VAL A 350 19.76 10.70 8.17
C VAL A 350 18.41 10.07 8.57
N LEU A 351 17.58 9.72 7.59
CA LEU A 351 16.23 9.19 7.82
C LEU A 351 16.24 7.80 8.48
N HIS A 352 17.21 6.95 8.17
CA HIS A 352 17.45 5.69 8.89
C HIS A 352 17.66 5.93 10.39
N ASN A 353 18.46 6.94 10.75
CA ASN A 353 18.67 7.30 12.16
C ASN A 353 17.40 7.87 12.81
N VAL A 354 16.54 8.53 12.04
CA VAL A 354 15.22 8.98 12.50
C VAL A 354 14.29 7.79 12.75
N LEU A 355 14.18 6.86 11.81
CA LEU A 355 13.39 5.62 11.94
C LEU A 355 13.83 4.84 13.18
N ALA A 356 15.13 4.56 13.31
CA ALA A 356 15.68 3.84 14.44
C ALA A 356 15.38 4.54 15.77
N ALA A 357 15.51 5.87 15.84
CA ALA A 357 15.25 6.63 17.05
C ALA A 357 13.76 6.63 17.44
N LEU A 358 12.85 6.65 16.47
CA LEU A 358 11.41 6.55 16.71
C LEU A 358 11.01 5.14 17.15
N VAL A 359 11.57 4.10 16.55
CA VAL A 359 11.36 2.70 16.98
C VAL A 359 11.92 2.47 18.38
N ASP A 360 13.09 3.01 18.72
CA ASP A 360 13.65 2.95 20.07
C ASP A 360 12.71 3.63 21.11
N ALA A 361 11.99 4.69 20.71
CA ALA A 361 11.11 5.46 21.58
C ALA A 361 9.71 4.83 21.76
N HIS A 362 9.14 4.29 20.68
CA HIS A 362 7.73 3.86 20.62
C HIS A 362 7.54 2.36 20.42
N GLY A 363 8.63 1.61 20.22
CA GLY A 363 8.58 0.21 19.80
C GLY A 363 8.23 0.06 18.32
N TRP A 364 8.02 -1.19 17.90
CA TRP A 364 7.61 -1.54 16.54
C TRP A 364 6.13 -1.92 16.51
N ALA A 365 5.41 -1.49 15.47
CA ALA A 365 4.07 -1.95 15.17
C ALA A 365 4.09 -2.88 13.95
N ASP A 366 3.71 -4.14 14.15
CA ASP A 366 3.67 -5.16 13.09
C ASP A 366 2.62 -4.85 12.01
N ASP A 367 1.55 -4.15 12.39
CA ASP A 367 0.42 -3.78 11.54
C ASP A 367 0.53 -2.38 10.92
N ALA A 368 1.69 -1.72 11.01
CA ALA A 368 1.85 -0.34 10.54
C ALA A 368 1.56 -0.15 9.04
N LYS A 369 1.71 -1.19 8.21
CA LYS A 369 1.41 -1.11 6.76
C LYS A 369 -0.10 -1.15 6.49
N GLU A 370 -0.87 -1.80 7.36
CA GLU A 370 -2.31 -1.98 7.22
C GLU A 370 -3.13 -1.03 8.12
N ASN A 371 -2.49 -0.45 9.14
CA ASN A 371 -3.13 0.34 10.18
C ASN A 371 -2.39 1.67 10.43
N ALA A 372 -2.91 2.76 9.86
CA ALA A 372 -2.38 4.10 10.08
C ALA A 372 -2.58 4.63 11.50
N ASP A 373 -3.45 4.03 12.32
CA ASP A 373 -3.61 4.40 13.74
C ASP A 373 -2.63 3.67 14.66
N ALA A 374 -1.74 2.83 14.11
CA ALA A 374 -0.72 2.14 14.88
C ALA A 374 0.22 3.14 15.59
N ALA A 375 0.56 2.83 16.85
CA ALA A 375 1.36 3.73 17.69
C ALA A 375 2.88 3.44 17.64
N GLY A 376 3.31 2.42 16.90
CA GLY A 376 4.73 2.05 16.80
C GLY A 376 5.56 3.12 16.11
N GLY A 377 6.85 3.18 16.41
CA GLY A 377 7.79 4.17 15.87
C GLY A 377 7.93 4.13 14.35
N ASN A 378 7.72 2.96 13.74
CA ASN A 378 7.65 2.80 12.29
C ASN A 378 6.38 3.41 11.68
N ALA A 379 5.23 3.36 12.38
CA ALA A 379 4.01 4.06 11.97
C ALA A 379 4.15 5.57 12.17
N VAL A 380 4.69 6.01 13.31
CA VAL A 380 5.02 7.43 13.57
C VAL A 380 5.97 7.97 12.50
N TYR A 381 7.01 7.20 12.14
CA TYR A 381 7.93 7.56 11.08
C TYR A 381 7.23 7.79 9.74
N LEU A 382 6.33 6.87 9.33
CA LEU A 382 5.63 7.00 8.05
C LEU A 382 4.68 8.21 8.02
N HIS A 383 3.99 8.51 9.13
CA HIS A 383 3.21 9.75 9.26
C HIS A 383 4.08 10.98 9.10
N LEU A 384 5.21 11.05 9.81
CA LEU A 384 6.12 12.19 9.71
C LEU A 384 6.75 12.31 8.31
N PHE A 385 7.04 11.19 7.66
CA PHE A 385 7.50 11.16 6.28
C PHE A 385 6.48 11.87 5.39
N LEU A 386 5.23 11.41 5.35
CA LEU A 386 4.21 11.95 4.43
C LEU A 386 3.82 13.39 4.80
N ASP A 387 3.61 13.68 6.07
CA ASP A 387 3.23 15.02 6.53
C ASP A 387 4.30 16.08 6.29
N SER A 388 5.58 15.68 6.27
CA SER A 388 6.67 16.62 5.99
C SER A 388 6.71 17.08 4.53
N LEU A 389 6.22 16.27 3.59
CA LEU A 389 6.30 16.56 2.16
C LEU A 389 5.52 17.84 1.76
N PRO A 390 4.24 18.02 2.14
CA PRO A 390 3.50 19.25 1.81
C PRO A 390 4.01 20.49 2.58
N LEU A 391 4.72 20.30 3.69
CA LEU A 391 5.37 21.38 4.46
C LEU A 391 6.70 21.81 3.84
N THR A 392 7.30 20.97 3.01
CA THR A 392 8.61 21.21 2.40
C THR A 392 8.49 22.24 1.28
N PRO A 393 9.32 23.32 1.27
CA PRO A 393 9.25 24.33 0.23
C PRO A 393 9.75 23.78 -1.12
N CYS A 394 9.45 24.50 -2.20
CA CYS A 394 9.91 24.13 -3.54
C CYS A 394 11.43 24.26 -3.67
N ASN A 395 12.08 23.23 -4.22
CA ASN A 395 13.53 23.07 -4.31
C ASN A 395 14.23 23.24 -2.96
N PRO A 396 13.90 22.38 -1.97
CA PRO A 396 14.38 22.49 -0.60
C PRO A 396 15.87 22.17 -0.46
N THR A 397 16.46 22.70 0.60
CA THR A 397 17.74 22.24 1.16
C THR A 397 17.51 21.20 2.27
N PHE A 398 18.56 20.50 2.71
CA PHE A 398 18.46 19.56 3.84
C PHE A 398 17.95 20.23 5.14
N PRO A 399 18.40 21.43 5.53
CA PRO A 399 17.82 22.16 6.66
C PRO A 399 16.32 22.46 6.51
N ASP A 400 15.83 22.72 5.29
CA ASP A 400 14.40 22.94 5.00
C ASP A 400 13.62 21.64 5.20
N ALA A 401 14.09 20.53 4.61
CA ALA A 401 13.45 19.22 4.75
C ALA A 401 13.41 18.77 6.23
N ARG A 402 14.52 18.92 6.97
CA ARG A 402 14.53 18.70 8.43
C ARG A 402 13.49 19.56 9.15
N ALA A 403 13.43 20.85 8.83
CA ALA A 403 12.46 21.74 9.48
C ALA A 403 11.02 21.29 9.24
N ALA A 404 10.72 20.79 8.03
CA ALA A 404 9.41 20.21 7.69
C ALA A 404 9.09 18.96 8.53
N TRP A 405 10.05 18.05 8.76
CA TRP A 405 9.88 16.89 9.65
C TRP A 405 9.57 17.30 11.11
N ILE A 406 10.28 18.30 11.64
CA ILE A 406 10.02 18.81 12.99
C ILE A 406 8.65 19.50 13.06
N GLN A 407 8.25 20.20 12.01
CA GLN A 407 6.94 20.85 11.94
C GLN A 407 5.80 19.82 11.81
N ALA A 408 5.99 18.76 11.02
CA ALA A 408 5.04 17.64 10.93
C ALA A 408 4.77 17.01 12.31
N ASP A 409 5.83 16.80 13.12
CA ASP A 409 5.67 16.31 14.50
C ASP A 409 4.92 17.29 15.39
N GLN A 410 5.17 18.59 15.22
CA GLN A 410 4.45 19.62 15.94
C GLN A 410 2.94 19.63 15.59
N ASP A 411 2.61 19.43 14.32
CA ASP A 411 1.24 19.50 13.82
C ASP A 411 0.44 18.23 14.16
N ARG A 412 1.02 17.04 13.97
CA ARG A 412 0.33 15.76 14.24
C ARG A 412 0.37 15.35 15.70
N TYR A 413 1.54 15.42 16.33
CA TYR A 413 1.80 14.86 17.67
C TYR A 413 2.01 15.94 18.73
N GLY A 414 1.77 17.21 18.41
CA GLY A 414 1.96 18.30 19.37
C GLY A 414 3.42 18.50 19.78
N GLY A 415 4.38 17.94 19.03
CA GLY A 415 5.82 18.05 19.31
C GLY A 415 6.35 17.00 20.29
N GLU A 416 5.62 15.91 20.51
CA GLU A 416 6.02 14.83 21.43
C GLU A 416 7.39 14.23 21.07
N ASN A 417 7.71 14.14 19.77
CA ASN A 417 8.95 13.52 19.30
C ASN A 417 10.08 14.51 19.06
N LYS A 418 9.87 15.79 19.33
CA LYS A 418 10.81 16.88 19.03
C LYS A 418 12.25 16.57 19.42
N CYS A 419 12.50 16.10 20.65
CA CYS A 419 13.87 15.82 21.08
C CYS A 419 14.47 14.56 20.46
N THR A 420 13.65 13.55 20.18
CA THR A 420 14.05 12.34 19.44
C THR A 420 14.51 12.72 18.03
N LEU A 421 13.69 13.50 17.31
CA LEU A 421 13.98 13.96 15.96
C LEU A 421 15.22 14.86 15.92
N TRP A 422 15.30 15.88 16.78
CA TRP A 422 16.48 16.76 16.81
C TRP A 422 17.77 16.01 17.10
N LYS A 423 17.76 15.00 17.97
CA LYS A 423 18.94 14.17 18.25
C LYS A 423 19.34 13.32 17.04
N ALA A 424 18.37 12.74 16.34
CA ALA A 424 18.61 11.97 15.12
C ALA A 424 19.19 12.84 13.98
N PHE A 425 18.60 14.01 13.71
CA PHE A 425 19.15 14.94 12.72
C PHE A 425 20.53 15.46 13.11
N ALA A 426 20.70 15.87 14.37
CA ALA A 426 21.98 16.39 14.84
C ALA A 426 23.09 15.34 14.79
N SER A 427 22.81 14.05 14.97
CA SER A 427 23.83 12.99 14.89
C SER A 427 24.51 12.90 13.51
N ARG A 428 23.84 13.40 12.47
CA ARG A 428 24.35 13.47 11.08
C ARG A 428 24.67 14.88 10.61
N GLY A 429 24.89 15.80 11.56
CA GLY A 429 25.33 17.16 11.26
C GLY A 429 24.21 18.13 10.87
N LEU A 430 22.94 17.74 11.00
CA LEU A 430 21.75 18.58 10.74
C LEU A 430 21.14 19.23 12.00
N GLY A 431 21.98 19.56 12.97
CA GLY A 431 21.58 20.27 14.20
C GLY A 431 21.13 21.71 13.97
N VAL A 432 20.75 22.40 15.05
CA VAL A 432 20.00 23.68 15.03
C VAL A 432 20.55 24.72 14.06
N ASN A 433 21.89 24.87 14.01
CA ASN A 433 22.56 25.89 13.19
C ASN A 433 23.23 25.31 11.93
N ALA A 434 22.86 24.12 11.47
CA ALA A 434 23.36 23.57 10.21
C ALA A 434 22.88 24.44 9.04
N ASN A 435 23.83 24.92 8.24
CA ASN A 435 23.58 25.74 7.04
C ASN A 435 24.79 25.69 6.10
N ASP A 436 24.61 26.01 4.82
CA ASP A 436 25.68 26.11 3.82
C ASP A 436 26.63 24.90 3.81
N HIS A 437 26.07 23.69 3.95
CA HIS A 437 26.82 22.42 4.05
C HIS A 437 27.86 22.43 5.18
N GLN A 438 27.59 23.14 6.28
CA GLN A 438 28.37 23.09 7.50
C GLN A 438 27.64 22.27 8.55
N ASN A 439 28.31 21.22 9.02
CA ASN A 439 27.81 20.38 10.09
C ASN A 439 27.53 21.19 11.36
N ASN A 440 26.38 20.93 11.97
CA ASN A 440 26.08 21.31 13.33
C ASN A 440 25.54 20.11 14.10
N PHE A 441 26.10 19.83 15.27
CA PHE A 441 25.68 18.69 16.11
C PHE A 441 24.91 19.12 17.36
N SER A 442 24.49 20.39 17.44
CA SER A 442 23.73 20.89 18.59
C SER A 442 22.24 20.63 18.45
N VAL A 443 21.59 20.34 19.59
CA VAL A 443 20.14 20.20 19.70
C VAL A 443 19.54 21.42 20.43
N PRO A 444 18.23 21.71 20.26
CA PRO A 444 17.59 22.80 20.99
C PRO A 444 17.69 22.65 22.50
N GLU A 445 17.70 23.78 23.22
CA GLU A 445 17.64 23.77 24.68
C GLU A 445 16.35 23.08 25.17
N GLY A 446 16.48 22.21 26.17
CA GLY A 446 15.39 21.36 26.66
C GLY A 446 15.33 19.97 26.02
N CYS A 447 16.21 19.71 25.05
CA CYS A 447 16.59 18.37 24.59
C CYS A 447 18.00 18.01 25.12
#